data_AF-A0A4S4KCQ3-F1
#
_entry.id   AF-A0A4S4KCQ3-F1
#
_cell.length_a   1.000
_cell.length_b   1.000
_cell.length_c   1.000
_cell.angle_alpha   90.00
_cell.angle_beta   90.00
_cell.angle_gamma   90.00
#
_symmetry.space_group_name_H-M   'P 1'
#
loop_
_entity.id
_entity.type
_entity.pdbx_description
1 polymer ?
#
loop_
_entity_poly.entity_id
_entity_poly.type
_entity_poly.pdbx_seq_one_letter_code
_entity_poly.pdbx_strand_id
1 'polypeptide(L)'
;MLRAGWVVTYEQAGAEYGKWSKDEFLRLQAEAQAAKKGMWKYGMSGETPAEYKRRYAGSADAAETGKTIAAKKNAQVQTGWLKGLWRKLAGTKQ
;
A
#
# COMPACT_ATOMS: atom_id res chain seq x y z
N MET A 1 -4.79 -18.66 20.87
CA MET A 1 -4.54 -18.25 19.46
C MET A 1 -3.05 -18.14 19.17
N LEU A 2 -2.31 -17.18 19.78
CA LEU A 2 -0.85 -17.01 19.55
C LEU A 2 -0.02 -18.28 19.83
N ARG A 3 -0.12 -18.86 21.04
CA ARG A 3 0.60 -20.11 21.41
C ARG A 3 0.29 -21.31 20.52
N ALA A 4 -0.89 -21.31 19.91
CA ALA A 4 -1.31 -22.37 19.00
C ALA A 4 -0.76 -22.14 17.57
N GLY A 5 -0.12 -21.00 17.32
CA GLY A 5 0.56 -20.69 16.07
C GLY A 5 -0.36 -20.33 14.91
N TRP A 6 -1.59 -19.88 15.17
CA TRP A 6 -2.56 -19.55 14.11
C TRP A 6 -2.57 -18.08 13.68
N VAL A 7 -1.83 -17.23 14.40
CA VAL A 7 -1.87 -15.77 14.22
C VAL A 7 -0.48 -15.18 14.39
N VAL A 8 -0.30 -13.98 13.82
CA VAL A 8 0.92 -13.16 13.95
C VAL A 8 0.61 -11.92 14.79
N THR A 9 1.60 -11.41 15.51
CA THR A 9 1.49 -10.16 16.28
C THR A 9 1.45 -8.99 15.31
N TYR A 10 0.50 -8.08 15.52
CA TYR A 10 0.43 -6.83 14.77
C TYR A 10 1.37 -5.80 15.41
N GLU A 11 2.23 -5.18 14.61
CA GLU A 11 3.31 -4.31 15.09
C GLU A 11 3.31 -2.90 14.50
N GLN A 12 2.31 -2.54 13.69
CA GLN A 12 2.28 -1.19 13.12
C GLN A 12 1.89 -0.13 14.15
N ALA A 13 2.14 1.14 13.80
CA ALA A 13 1.88 2.29 14.65
C ALA A 13 0.43 2.30 15.15
N GLY A 14 0.25 2.52 16.46
CA GLY A 14 -1.06 2.52 17.12
C GLY A 14 -1.54 1.15 17.62
N ALA A 15 -0.73 0.09 17.54
CA ALA A 15 -1.08 -1.20 18.14
C ALA A 15 -1.11 -1.12 19.67
N GLU A 16 -2.25 -1.46 20.27
CA GLU A 16 -2.44 -1.54 21.72
C GLU A 16 -2.40 -3.01 22.18
N TYR A 17 -1.57 -3.30 23.17
CA TYR A 17 -1.33 -4.66 23.67
C TYR A 17 -2.05 -4.95 25.01
N GLY A 18 -2.81 -3.97 25.50
CA GLY A 18 -3.60 -4.07 26.73
C GLY A 18 -2.74 -4.28 27.97
N LYS A 19 -3.15 -5.22 28.83
CA LYS A 19 -2.43 -5.57 30.08
C LYS A 19 -1.05 -6.18 29.83
N TRP A 20 -0.79 -6.68 28.62
CA TRP A 20 0.45 -7.35 28.26
C TRP A 20 1.35 -6.42 27.45
N SER A 21 2.65 -6.68 27.47
CA SER A 21 3.60 -5.97 26.62
C SER A 21 3.65 -6.59 25.22
N LYS A 22 4.02 -5.77 24.24
CA LYS A 22 4.37 -6.24 22.89
C LYS A 22 5.38 -7.39 22.93
N ASP A 23 6.35 -7.30 23.83
CA ASP A 23 7.40 -8.30 24.01
C ASP A 23 6.85 -9.68 24.35
N GLU A 24 5.86 -9.76 25.25
CA GLU A 24 5.22 -11.04 25.58
C GLU A 24 4.51 -11.65 24.37
N PHE A 25 3.84 -10.84 23.54
CA PHE A 25 3.24 -11.34 22.31
C PHE A 25 4.29 -11.87 21.33
N LEU A 26 5.38 -11.15 21.14
CA LEU A 26 6.48 -11.59 20.27
C LEU A 26 7.14 -12.88 20.79
N ARG A 27 7.34 -12.98 22.11
CA ARG A 27 7.87 -14.19 22.76
C ARG A 27 6.97 -15.39 22.50
N LEU A 28 5.66 -15.25 22.73
CA LEU A 28 4.69 -16.32 22.48
C LEU A 28 4.61 -16.73 21.00
N GLN A 29 4.76 -15.76 20.08
CA GLN A 29 4.80 -16.04 18.65
C GLN A 29 6.08 -16.78 18.27
N ALA A 30 7.23 -16.39 18.82
CA ALA A 30 8.51 -17.08 18.61
C ALA A 30 8.47 -18.51 19.13
N GLU A 31 7.87 -18.74 20.31
CA GLU A 31 7.66 -20.09 20.85
C GLU A 31 6.81 -20.95 19.90
N ALA A 32 5.73 -20.40 19.32
CA ALA A 32 4.89 -21.13 18.38
C ALA A 32 5.58 -21.41 17.04
N GLN A 33 6.41 -20.47 16.56
CA GLN A 33 7.23 -20.62 15.35
C GLN A 33 8.30 -21.71 15.53
N ALA A 34 9.03 -21.67 16.65
CA ALA A 34 10.05 -22.67 16.98
C ALA A 34 9.43 -24.08 17.10
N ALA A 35 8.24 -24.16 17.70
CA ALA A 35 7.50 -25.41 17.85
C ALA A 35 6.74 -25.85 16.57
N LYS A 36 6.83 -25.10 15.45
CA LYS A 36 6.14 -25.37 14.18
C LYS A 36 4.64 -25.65 14.35
N LYS A 37 3.97 -24.87 15.21
CA LYS A 37 2.54 -25.03 15.51
C LYS A 37 1.66 -24.26 14.52
N GLY A 38 0.45 -24.75 14.27
CA GLY A 38 -0.56 -24.04 13.49
C GLY A 38 -0.08 -23.72 12.07
N MET A 39 -0.08 -22.43 11.72
CA MET A 39 0.35 -21.94 10.41
C MET A 39 1.84 -22.14 10.14
N TRP A 40 2.66 -22.35 11.18
CA TRP A 40 4.11 -22.55 11.09
C TRP A 40 4.53 -23.99 10.80
N LYS A 41 3.57 -24.92 10.66
CA LYS A 41 3.84 -26.35 10.46
C LYS A 41 4.79 -26.64 9.28
N TYR A 42 4.66 -25.86 8.21
CA TYR A 42 5.43 -26.03 6.98
C TYR A 42 6.62 -25.05 6.86
N GLY A 43 6.97 -24.36 7.95
CA GLY A 43 8.04 -23.36 7.99
C GLY A 43 7.53 -21.92 8.02
N MET A 44 8.44 -20.97 7.80
CA MET A 44 8.22 -19.52 7.94
C MET A 44 8.29 -18.78 6.60
N SER A 45 8.37 -19.51 5.49
CA SER A 45 8.52 -18.94 4.14
C SER A 45 7.20 -18.38 3.56
N GLY A 46 6.08 -18.57 4.27
CA GLY A 46 4.80 -18.01 3.89
C GLY A 46 4.74 -16.52 4.21
N GLU A 47 4.19 -15.73 3.29
CA GLU A 47 3.97 -14.30 3.51
C GLU A 47 3.02 -14.05 4.68
N THR A 48 3.41 -13.16 5.59
CA THR A 48 2.53 -12.75 6.69
C THR A 48 1.54 -11.65 6.24
N PRO A 49 0.38 -11.51 6.91
CA PRO A 49 -0.56 -10.44 6.60
C PRO A 49 0.05 -9.03 6.68
N ALA A 50 1.02 -8.82 7.55
CA ALA A 50 1.72 -7.54 7.68
C ALA A 50 2.65 -7.28 6.48
N GLU A 51 3.32 -8.30 5.95
CA GLU A 51 4.12 -8.20 4.73
C GLU A 51 3.24 -7.95 3.50
N TYR A 52 2.13 -8.69 3.37
CA TYR A 52 1.13 -8.43 2.32
C TYR A 52 0.70 -6.96 2.35
N LYS A 53 0.25 -6.47 3.51
CA LYS A 53 -0.18 -5.08 3.66
C LYS A 53 0.92 -4.07 3.29
N ARG A 54 2.18 -4.33 3.65
CA ARG A 54 3.31 -3.46 3.25
C ARG A 54 3.55 -3.44 1.75
N ARG A 55 3.45 -4.60 1.08
CA ARG A 55 3.60 -4.70 -0.38
C ARG A 55 2.53 -3.90 -1.11
N TYR A 56 1.29 -3.96 -0.64
CA TYR A 56 0.15 -3.32 -1.32
C TYR A 56 -0.16 -1.90 -0.84
N ALA A 57 0.36 -1.47 0.31
CA ALA A 57 0.24 -0.08 0.78
C ALA A 57 0.87 0.91 -0.23
N GLY A 58 1.98 0.54 -0.89
CA GLY A 58 2.58 1.35 -1.95
C GLY A 58 1.83 1.31 -3.29
N SER A 59 0.99 0.29 -3.53
CA SER A 59 0.19 0.20 -4.77
C SER A 59 -1.07 1.07 -4.73
N ALA A 60 -1.60 1.35 -3.54
CA ALA A 60 -2.66 2.34 -3.37
C ALA A 60 -2.12 3.76 -3.61
N ASP A 61 -0.96 4.11 -3.05
CA ASP A 61 -0.36 5.46 -3.21
C ASP A 61 0.18 5.73 -4.64
N ALA A 62 0.61 4.68 -5.35
CA ALA A 62 0.97 4.78 -6.77
C ALA A 62 -0.23 5.05 -7.70
N ALA A 63 -1.45 4.65 -7.32
CA ALA A 63 -2.66 4.98 -8.06
C ALA A 63 -3.11 6.44 -7.85
N GLU A 64 -2.76 7.04 -6.72
CA GLU A 64 -3.01 8.45 -6.39
C GLU A 64 -1.98 9.37 -7.09
N THR A 65 -0.71 8.96 -7.12
CA THR A 65 0.39 9.68 -7.77
C THR A 65 0.32 9.59 -9.30
N GLY A 66 -0.18 8.47 -9.84
CA GLY A 66 -0.45 8.33 -11.27
C GLY A 66 -1.55 9.28 -11.79
N LYS A 67 -2.58 9.56 -10.96
CA LYS A 67 -3.66 10.49 -11.31
C LYS A 67 -3.21 11.94 -11.35
N THR A 68 -2.31 12.37 -10.46
CA THR A 68 -1.81 13.76 -10.42
C THR A 68 -0.87 14.09 -11.58
N ILE A 69 -0.05 13.14 -12.05
CA ILE A 69 0.81 13.35 -13.22
C ILE A 69 0.03 13.23 -14.55
N ALA A 70 -0.95 12.34 -14.64
CA ALA A 70 -1.82 12.22 -15.81
C ALA A 70 -2.74 13.45 -16.01
N ALA A 71 -3.21 14.07 -14.92
CA ALA A 71 -3.99 15.31 -14.97
C ALA A 71 -3.17 16.51 -15.50
N LYS A 72 -1.88 16.61 -15.14
CA LYS A 72 -1.00 17.70 -15.63
C LYS A 72 -0.68 17.59 -17.13
N LYS A 73 -0.56 16.39 -17.70
CA LYS A 73 -0.30 16.23 -19.15
C LYS A 73 -1.52 16.57 -20.02
N ASN A 74 -2.74 16.28 -19.57
CA ASN A 74 -3.96 16.56 -20.35
C ASN A 74 -4.36 18.05 -20.37
N ALA A 75 -4.05 18.81 -19.31
CA ALA A 75 -4.32 20.25 -19.26
C ALA A 75 -3.45 21.07 -20.26
N GLN A 76 -2.24 20.59 -20.56
CA GLN A 76 -1.32 21.27 -21.48
C GLN A 76 -1.66 21.00 -22.96
N VAL A 77 -2.28 19.86 -23.28
CA VAL A 77 -2.65 19.53 -24.67
C VAL A 77 -3.98 20.18 -25.08
N GLN A 78 -4.93 20.34 -24.16
CA GLN A 78 -6.22 20.99 -24.46
C GLN A 78 -6.10 22.52 -24.68
N THR A 79 -5.09 23.17 -24.11
CA THR A 79 -4.87 24.63 -24.28
C THR A 79 -4.24 25.00 -25.63
N GLY A 80 -3.63 24.04 -26.34
CA GLY A 80 -3.04 24.26 -27.67
C GLY A 80 -4.03 24.14 -28.83
N TRP A 81 -5.02 23.27 -28.71
CA TRP A 81 -5.95 22.95 -29.81
C TRP A 81 -6.99 24.07 -30.03
N LEU A 82 -7.55 24.64 -28.96
CA LEU A 82 -8.54 25.71 -29.05
C LEU A 82 -7.94 27.08 -29.46
N LYS A 83 -6.64 27.32 -29.21
CA LYS A 83 -5.91 28.51 -29.70
C LYS A 83 -5.48 28.42 -31.17
N GLY A 84 -5.48 27.23 -31.77
CA GLY A 84 -5.20 27.03 -33.20
C GLY A 84 -6.41 27.34 -34.07
N LEU A 85 -7.62 27.04 -33.58
CA LEU A 85 -8.85 27.16 -34.35
C LEU A 85 -9.33 28.62 -34.51
N TRP A 86 -9.10 29.48 -33.53
CA TRP A 86 -9.49 30.90 -33.57
C TRP A 86 -8.57 31.80 -34.42
N ARG A 87 -7.36 31.34 -34.74
CA ARG A 87 -6.40 32.13 -35.54
C ARG A 87 -6.56 31.93 -37.04
N LYS A 88 -7.36 30.96 -37.47
CA LYS A 88 -7.66 30.70 -38.89
C LYS A 88 -8.98 31.33 -39.37
N LEU A 89 -9.68 32.09 -38.52
CA LEU A 89 -10.91 32.81 -38.90
C LEU A 89 -10.81 34.35 -38.84
N ALA A 90 -9.71 34.92 -38.31
CA ALA A 90 -9.57 36.36 -38.08
C ALA A 90 -8.44 37.01 -38.89
N GLY A 91 -8.19 36.53 -40.12
CA GLY A 91 -7.09 37.06 -40.95
C GLY A 91 -7.36 36.91 -42.44
N THR A 92 -8.45 37.48 -42.94
CA THR A 92 -8.66 37.72 -44.38
C THR A 92 -9.37 39.05 -44.55
N LYS A 93 -8.80 39.91 -45.41
CA LYS A 93 -9.04 41.35 -45.65
C LYS A 93 -8.36 42.27 -44.62
N GLN A 94 -7.54 43.24 -44.99
CA GLN A 94 -7.38 43.94 -46.28
C GLN A 94 -5.92 44.37 -46.48
#